data_AF-I0Z994-F1
#
_entry.id   AF-I0Z994-F1
#
_cell.length_a   1.000
_cell.length_b   1.000
_cell.length_c   1.000
_cell.angle_alpha   90.00
_cell.angle_beta   90.00
_cell.angle_gamma   90.00
#
_symmetry.space_group_name_H-M   'P 1'
#
loop_
_entity.id
_entity.type
_entity.pdbx_description
1 polymer ?
#
loop_
_entity_poly.entity_id
_entity_poly.type
_entity_poly.pdbx_seq_one_letter_code
_entity_poly.pdbx_strand_id
1 'polypeptide(L)'
;MSHIIYLENFIENTGGLPPELTRILLTIKDLDERAADIRERIAQNVETFLDRPAPPSRKGMSDLPEDLASLKKVIEDDQRMYVQWAEEKLSLATIAVDLVQQHRATIDQDISALLAELKATEYEDDMLGMEYTPPEETNRRQRQRELEAINAAEREAKQEAKRREREAAEAERRAAAEAAAEAAALAASLAVEEAEVKPEPKIEPTSRQQSGEFPVPAPRQPKAANTGKGNRKEPEMAITPTAVAPPVEAPTRKKNSASHLPMHMPANVNLSGRISPINSMGTHTGQYRALGSLPGILSQPMPMEQDRGGEEEDAPAPYMPIVPQGMSTSAPAPQALGRLLTHADVNERLKGRRAELYWPDDNLWYLIEIHDVDTTNHKAQIMYVTGETEELDLLEIVREGHMSLISENSGGRAYM
;
A
#
# COMPACT_ATOMS: atom_id res chain seq x y z
N MET A 1 25.14 -13.77 -22.38
CA MET A 1 25.41 -15.16 -21.96
C MET A 1 25.10 -15.38 -20.48
N SER A 2 25.15 -14.37 -19.61
CA SER A 2 24.81 -14.46 -18.17
C SER A 2 23.37 -14.92 -17.90
N HIS A 3 22.38 -14.43 -18.65
CA HIS A 3 20.96 -14.81 -18.45
C HIS A 3 20.68 -16.32 -18.54
N ILE A 4 21.42 -17.05 -19.37
CA ILE A 4 21.23 -18.51 -19.54
C ILE A 4 21.69 -19.24 -18.27
N ILE A 5 22.77 -18.76 -17.64
CA ILE A 5 23.33 -19.35 -16.41
C ILE A 5 22.35 -19.21 -15.24
N TYR A 6 21.71 -18.04 -15.09
CA TYR A 6 20.70 -17.84 -14.04
C TYR A 6 19.46 -18.71 -14.23
N LEU A 7 19.04 -18.94 -15.47
CA LEU A 7 17.89 -19.81 -15.78
C LEU A 7 18.23 -21.29 -15.59
N GLU A 8 19.44 -21.72 -15.94
CA GLU A 8 19.93 -23.08 -15.66
C GLU A 8 20.01 -23.32 -14.15
N ASN A 9 20.60 -22.38 -13.39
CA ASN A 9 20.66 -22.45 -11.93
C ASN A 9 19.26 -22.48 -11.30
N PHE A 10 18.31 -21.69 -11.83
CA PHE A 10 16.93 -21.71 -11.37
C PHE A 10 16.28 -23.08 -11.57
N ILE A 11 16.44 -23.70 -12.74
CA ILE A 11 15.85 -25.02 -13.04
C ILE A 11 16.48 -26.10 -12.17
N GLU A 12 17.80 -26.07 -11.99
CA GLU A 12 18.52 -27.04 -11.14
C GLU A 12 18.11 -26.92 -9.67
N ASN A 13 17.97 -25.69 -9.17
CA ASN A 13 17.58 -25.45 -7.79
C ASN A 13 16.09 -25.75 -7.54
N THR A 14 15.20 -25.38 -8.46
CA THR A 14 13.75 -25.56 -8.25
C THR A 14 13.22 -26.92 -8.67
N GLY A 15 13.94 -27.70 -9.48
CA GLY A 15 13.48 -28.99 -9.99
C GLY A 15 13.20 -30.04 -8.90
N GLY A 16 13.91 -29.96 -7.77
CA GLY A 16 13.72 -30.86 -6.62
C GLY A 16 12.61 -30.45 -5.65
N LEU A 17 12.11 -29.21 -5.73
CA LEU A 17 11.15 -28.66 -4.77
C LEU A 17 9.76 -29.31 -4.88
N PRO A 18 9.11 -29.41 -6.06
CA PRO A 18 7.79 -30.01 -6.17
C PRO A 18 7.68 -31.47 -5.66
N PRO A 19 8.59 -32.41 -5.98
CA PRO A 19 8.48 -33.78 -5.49
C PRO A 19 8.66 -33.85 -3.97
N GLU A 20 9.57 -33.05 -3.39
CA GLU A 20 9.80 -33.05 -1.95
C GLU A 20 8.62 -32.43 -1.19
N LEU A 21 8.05 -31.34 -1.69
CA LEU A 21 6.84 -30.74 -1.11
C LEU A 21 5.66 -31.71 -1.19
N THR A 22 5.48 -32.40 -2.32
CA THR A 22 4.44 -33.42 -2.49
C THR A 22 4.62 -34.55 -1.47
N ARG A 23 5.85 -35.04 -1.27
CA ARG A 23 6.16 -36.07 -0.29
C ARG A 23 5.78 -35.64 1.13
N ILE A 24 6.13 -34.41 1.51
CA ILE A 24 5.83 -33.86 2.84
C ILE A 24 4.31 -33.73 3.02
N LEU A 25 3.60 -33.14 2.06
CA LEU A 25 2.15 -32.93 2.14
C LEU A 25 1.36 -34.25 2.20
N LEU A 26 1.77 -35.26 1.42
CA LEU A 26 1.16 -36.60 1.51
C LEU A 26 1.41 -37.23 2.89
N THR A 27 2.61 -37.05 3.45
CA THR A 27 2.91 -37.55 4.80
C THR A 27 2.07 -36.84 5.87
N ILE A 28 1.87 -35.52 5.76
CA ILE A 28 0.99 -34.75 6.65
C ILE A 28 -0.45 -35.27 6.53
N LYS A 29 -0.93 -35.49 5.31
CA LYS A 29 -2.27 -36.04 5.07
C LYS A 29 -2.46 -37.41 5.74
N ASP A 30 -1.50 -38.31 5.58
CA ASP A 30 -1.55 -39.63 6.22
C ASP A 30 -1.53 -39.54 7.76
N LEU A 31 -0.87 -38.52 8.32
CA LEU A 31 -0.89 -38.24 9.76
C LEU A 31 -2.21 -37.60 10.20
N ASP A 32 -2.84 -36.79 9.36
CA ASP A 32 -4.16 -36.21 9.62
C ASP A 32 -5.26 -37.27 9.66
N GLU A 33 -5.25 -38.21 8.70
CA GLU A 33 -6.19 -39.35 8.68
C GLU A 33 -6.03 -40.19 9.96
N ARG A 34 -4.79 -40.56 10.32
CA ARG A 34 -4.52 -41.29 11.57
C ARG A 34 -4.93 -40.51 12.82
N ALA A 35 -4.62 -39.21 12.88
CA ALA A 35 -5.00 -38.37 14.01
C ALA A 35 -6.52 -38.21 14.16
N ALA A 36 -7.27 -38.22 13.05
CA ALA A 36 -8.72 -38.24 13.07
C ALA A 36 -9.26 -39.54 13.71
N ASP A 37 -8.72 -40.70 13.31
CA ASP A 37 -9.10 -42.00 13.88
C ASP A 37 -8.85 -42.06 15.39
N ILE A 38 -7.69 -41.60 15.86
CA ILE A 38 -7.39 -41.56 17.30
C ILE A 38 -8.30 -40.57 18.03
N ARG A 39 -8.61 -39.42 17.43
CA ARG A 39 -9.53 -38.45 18.03
C ARG A 39 -10.91 -39.05 18.23
N GLU A 40 -11.42 -39.78 17.24
CA GLU A 40 -12.69 -40.49 17.34
C GLU A 40 -12.64 -41.58 18.42
N ARG A 41 -11.56 -42.37 18.47
CA ARG A 41 -11.35 -43.39 19.52
C ARG A 41 -11.32 -42.78 20.93
N ILE A 42 -10.64 -41.65 21.11
CA ILE A 42 -10.63 -40.92 22.38
C ILE A 42 -12.06 -40.48 22.75
N ALA A 43 -12.82 -39.92 21.80
CA ALA A 43 -14.18 -39.48 22.07
C ALA A 43 -15.09 -40.63 22.51
N GLN A 44 -15.06 -41.76 21.80
CA GLN A 44 -15.84 -42.96 22.14
C GLN A 44 -15.44 -43.55 23.51
N ASN A 45 -14.13 -43.59 23.81
CA ASN A 45 -13.64 -44.09 25.10
C ASN A 45 -14.03 -43.17 26.26
N VAL A 46 -14.00 -41.84 26.05
CA VAL A 46 -14.45 -40.85 27.03
C VAL A 46 -15.96 -40.94 27.26
N GLU A 47 -16.76 -41.08 26.21
CA GLU A 47 -18.21 -41.29 26.33
C GLU A 47 -18.51 -42.57 27.14
N THR A 48 -17.85 -43.68 26.80
CA THR A 48 -17.95 -44.94 27.53
C THR A 48 -17.54 -44.81 29.01
N PHE A 49 -16.56 -43.94 29.30
CA PHE A 49 -16.10 -43.67 30.66
C PHE A 49 -17.14 -42.86 31.45
N LEU A 50 -17.84 -41.91 30.80
CA LEU A 50 -18.85 -41.04 31.40
C LEU A 50 -20.21 -41.70 31.59
N ASP A 51 -20.61 -42.60 30.68
CA ASP A 51 -21.88 -43.33 30.75
C ASP A 51 -21.94 -44.34 31.89
N ARG A 52 -20.79 -44.68 32.48
CA ARG A 52 -20.71 -45.60 33.62
C ARG A 52 -21.07 -44.83 34.90
N PRO A 53 -22.10 -45.24 35.65
CA PRO A 53 -22.55 -44.51 36.82
C PRO A 53 -21.43 -44.41 37.87
N ALA A 54 -21.18 -43.19 38.34
CA ALA A 54 -20.19 -42.95 39.38
C ALA A 54 -20.53 -43.78 40.62
N PRO A 55 -19.55 -44.50 41.23
CA PRO A 55 -19.81 -45.27 42.43
C PRO A 55 -20.31 -44.32 43.55
N PRO A 56 -21.31 -44.73 44.34
CA PRO A 56 -21.83 -43.90 45.43
C PRO A 56 -20.71 -43.52 46.39
N SER A 57 -20.52 -42.21 46.48
CA SER A 57 -19.51 -41.44 47.21
C SER A 57 -18.90 -42.07 48.47
N ARG A 58 -17.56 -41.88 48.60
CA ARG A 58 -16.68 -41.89 49.80
C ARG A 58 -15.57 -42.96 49.89
N LYS A 59 -15.26 -43.70 48.83
CA LYS A 59 -13.99 -44.42 48.75
C LYS A 59 -13.07 -43.75 47.74
N GLY A 60 -11.82 -43.51 48.13
CA GLY A 60 -10.86 -42.70 47.38
C GLY A 60 -10.56 -43.27 45.98
N MET A 61 -9.85 -42.46 45.19
CA MET A 61 -9.39 -42.72 43.81
C MET A 61 -8.73 -44.10 43.58
N SER A 62 -8.34 -44.83 44.64
CA SER A 62 -7.72 -46.17 44.55
C SER A 62 -8.71 -47.31 44.29
N ASP A 63 -10.01 -47.10 44.52
CA ASP A 63 -11.04 -48.14 44.38
C ASP A 63 -11.88 -47.95 43.11
N LEU A 64 -11.30 -47.38 42.04
CA LEU A 64 -11.93 -47.43 40.72
C LEU A 64 -12.02 -48.90 40.27
N PRO A 65 -13.18 -49.36 39.73
CA PRO A 65 -13.27 -50.62 39.03
C PRO A 65 -12.08 -50.79 38.05
N GLU A 66 -11.42 -51.94 38.06
CA GLU A 66 -10.22 -52.22 37.25
C GLU A 66 -10.45 -51.92 35.76
N ASP A 67 -11.67 -52.14 35.28
CA ASP A 67 -12.12 -51.78 33.93
C ASP A 67 -12.12 -50.25 33.65
N LEU A 68 -12.45 -49.42 34.65
CA LEU A 68 -12.40 -47.97 34.51
C LEU A 68 -10.96 -47.45 34.60
N ALA A 69 -10.14 -48.05 35.45
CA ALA A 69 -8.71 -47.72 35.54
C ALA A 69 -7.97 -48.06 34.24
N SER A 70 -8.27 -49.21 33.63
CA SER A 70 -7.72 -49.60 32.33
C SER A 70 -8.23 -48.72 31.19
N LEU A 71 -9.52 -48.39 31.16
CA LEU A 71 -10.08 -47.47 30.16
C LEU A 71 -9.47 -46.06 30.25
N LYS A 72 -9.29 -45.54 31.46
CA LYS A 72 -8.60 -44.26 31.70
C LYS A 72 -7.16 -44.28 31.16
N LYS A 73 -6.44 -45.39 31.39
CA LYS A 73 -5.08 -45.55 30.88
C LYS A 73 -5.04 -45.55 29.35
N VAL A 74 -5.97 -46.25 28.70
CA VAL A 74 -6.09 -46.25 27.22
C VAL A 74 -6.36 -44.83 26.69
N ILE A 75 -7.24 -44.07 27.34
CA ILE A 75 -7.49 -42.67 26.98
C ILE A 75 -6.22 -41.82 27.11
N GLU A 76 -5.46 -41.99 28.19
CA GLU A 76 -4.19 -41.27 28.41
C GLU A 76 -3.13 -41.65 27.37
N ASP A 77 -2.99 -42.93 27.03
CA ASP A 77 -2.06 -43.42 26.01
C ASP A 77 -2.43 -42.92 24.60
N ASP A 78 -3.72 -42.93 24.26
CA ASP A 78 -4.24 -42.39 22.99
C ASP A 78 -4.04 -40.87 22.89
N GLN A 79 -4.27 -40.13 23.99
CA GLN A 79 -4.01 -38.69 24.05
C GLN A 79 -2.53 -38.37 23.85
N ARG A 80 -1.62 -39.14 24.46
CA ARG A 80 -0.17 -38.99 24.24
C ARG A 80 0.19 -39.24 22.77
N MET A 81 -0.35 -40.30 22.17
CA MET A 81 -0.11 -40.61 20.76
C MET A 81 -0.64 -39.50 19.83
N TYR A 82 -1.83 -38.97 20.12
CA TYR A 82 -2.41 -37.87 19.37
C TYR A 82 -1.53 -36.61 19.41
N VAL A 83 -1.01 -36.27 20.60
CA VAL A 83 -0.09 -35.14 20.77
C VAL A 83 1.20 -35.36 19.98
N GLN A 84 1.78 -36.56 20.04
CA GLN A 84 2.98 -36.90 19.26
C GLN A 84 2.76 -36.70 17.76
N TRP A 85 1.65 -37.18 17.20
CA TRP A 85 1.36 -36.96 15.78
C TRP A 85 1.09 -35.50 15.43
N ALA A 86 0.50 -34.73 16.35
CA ALA A 86 0.35 -33.29 16.15
C ALA A 86 1.70 -32.58 16.10
N GLU A 87 2.66 -32.96 16.95
CA GLU A 87 4.04 -32.46 16.92
C GLU A 87 4.78 -32.85 15.63
N GLU A 88 4.64 -34.10 15.18
CA GLU A 88 5.23 -34.57 13.92
C GLU A 88 4.67 -33.82 12.70
N LYS A 89 3.35 -33.56 12.66
CA LYS A 89 2.72 -32.73 11.63
C LYS A 89 3.25 -31.30 11.64
N LEU A 90 3.37 -30.70 12.82
CA LEU A 90 3.94 -29.37 12.97
C LEU A 90 5.38 -29.35 12.45
N SER A 91 6.20 -30.34 12.83
CA SER A 91 7.58 -30.46 12.35
C SER A 91 7.66 -30.57 10.82
N LEU A 92 6.80 -31.38 10.20
CA LEU A 92 6.75 -31.53 8.74
C LEU A 92 6.30 -30.23 8.04
N ALA A 93 5.30 -29.55 8.60
CA ALA A 93 4.83 -28.27 8.07
C ALA A 93 5.93 -27.20 8.14
N THR A 94 6.66 -27.14 9.26
CA THR A 94 7.83 -26.25 9.40
C THR A 94 8.89 -26.56 8.34
N ILE A 95 9.24 -27.83 8.14
CA ILE A 95 10.21 -28.23 7.10
C ILE A 95 9.74 -27.81 5.70
N ALA A 96 8.45 -27.98 5.37
CA ALA A 96 7.90 -27.54 4.09
C ALA A 96 8.01 -26.03 3.88
N VAL A 97 7.70 -25.25 4.92
CA VAL A 97 7.81 -23.78 4.89
C VAL A 97 9.28 -23.36 4.73
N ASP A 98 10.18 -23.92 5.52
CA ASP A 98 11.62 -23.62 5.45
C ASP A 98 12.20 -23.93 4.07
N LEU A 99 11.80 -25.06 3.47
CA LEU A 99 12.22 -25.46 2.13
C LEU A 99 11.81 -24.43 1.07
N VAL A 100 10.56 -23.95 1.13
CA VAL A 100 10.05 -22.92 0.20
C VAL A 100 10.75 -21.58 0.45
N GLN A 101 10.93 -21.19 1.71
CA GLN A 101 11.61 -19.94 2.06
C GLN A 101 13.07 -19.92 1.58
N GLN A 102 13.79 -21.04 1.73
CA GLN A 102 15.16 -21.15 1.25
C GLN A 102 15.23 -20.98 -0.28
N HIS A 103 14.34 -21.64 -1.04
CA HIS A 103 14.32 -21.50 -2.50
C HIS A 103 13.99 -20.06 -2.93
N ARG A 104 13.00 -19.44 -2.26
CA ARG A 104 12.67 -18.03 -2.51
C ARG A 104 13.87 -17.13 -2.26
N ALA A 105 14.58 -17.30 -1.14
CA ALA A 105 15.75 -16.49 -0.82
C ALA A 105 16.86 -16.64 -1.87
N THR A 106 17.10 -17.85 -2.37
CA THR A 106 18.06 -18.08 -3.46
C THR A 106 17.63 -17.38 -4.75
N ILE A 107 16.35 -17.46 -5.12
CA ILE A 107 15.82 -16.78 -6.32
C ILE A 107 15.93 -15.26 -6.17
N ASP A 108 15.57 -14.70 -5.02
CA ASP A 108 15.67 -13.26 -4.75
C ASP A 108 17.13 -12.77 -4.83
N GLN A 109 18.09 -13.59 -4.37
CA GLN A 109 19.52 -13.32 -4.51
C GLN A 109 19.97 -13.35 -5.98
N ASP A 110 19.57 -14.36 -6.74
CA ASP A 110 19.90 -14.50 -8.15
C ASP A 110 19.32 -13.34 -8.99
N ILE A 111 18.07 -12.94 -8.72
CA ILE A 111 17.44 -11.77 -9.35
C ILE A 111 18.22 -10.51 -9.02
N SER A 112 18.57 -10.31 -7.75
CA SER A 112 19.34 -9.13 -7.32
C SER A 112 20.71 -9.06 -7.99
N ALA A 113 21.40 -10.19 -8.12
CA ALA A 113 22.67 -10.29 -8.83
C ALA A 113 22.51 -9.98 -10.32
N LEU A 114 21.49 -10.54 -10.98
CA LEU A 114 21.20 -10.27 -12.38
C LEU A 114 20.89 -8.79 -12.63
N LEU A 115 20.10 -8.16 -11.76
CA LEU A 115 19.80 -6.72 -11.85
C LEU A 115 21.06 -5.87 -11.68
N ALA A 116 21.99 -6.27 -10.82
CA ALA A 116 23.26 -5.58 -10.66
C ALA A 116 24.15 -5.71 -11.91
N GLU A 117 24.21 -6.89 -12.52
CA GLU A 117 24.92 -7.11 -13.79
C GLU A 117 24.31 -6.28 -14.92
N LEU A 118 22.98 -6.27 -15.05
CA LEU A 118 22.29 -5.47 -16.07
C LEU A 118 22.57 -3.97 -15.91
N LYS A 119 22.50 -3.45 -14.69
CA LYS A 119 22.86 -2.06 -14.41
C LYS A 119 24.32 -1.77 -14.74
N ALA A 120 25.23 -2.67 -14.37
CA ALA A 120 26.64 -2.50 -14.68
C ALA A 120 26.88 -2.44 -16.20
N THR A 121 26.19 -3.27 -16.99
CA THR A 121 26.27 -3.21 -18.46
C THR A 121 25.64 -1.95 -19.05
N GLU A 122 24.57 -1.42 -18.46
CA GLU A 122 23.97 -0.13 -18.85
C GLU A 122 24.94 1.04 -18.62
N TYR A 123 25.64 1.04 -17.48
CA TYR A 123 26.68 2.04 -17.19
C TYR A 123 27.90 1.92 -18.11
N GLU A 124 28.31 0.70 -18.51
CA GLU A 124 29.41 0.52 -19.47
C GLU A 124 29.04 1.05 -20.88
N ASP A 125 27.79 0.87 -21.32
CA ASP A 125 27.30 1.37 -22.61
C ASP A 125 27.18 2.91 -22.62
N ASP A 126 26.68 3.51 -21.53
CA ASP A 126 26.61 4.97 -21.35
C ASP A 126 28.01 5.63 -21.25
N MET A 127 28.98 4.94 -20.64
CA MET A 127 30.37 5.42 -20.54
C MET A 127 31.12 5.35 -21.88
N LEU A 128 30.78 4.40 -22.76
CA LEU A 128 31.32 4.30 -24.12
C LEU A 128 30.76 5.37 -25.07
N GLY A 129 29.56 5.89 -24.79
CA GLY A 129 28.93 7.00 -25.52
C GLY A 129 29.40 8.39 -25.09
N MET A 130 30.09 8.52 -23.96
CA MET A 130 30.62 9.79 -23.48
C MET A 130 31.97 10.09 -24.15
N GLU A 131 31.95 10.90 -25.20
CA GLU A 131 33.16 11.45 -25.83
C GLU A 131 34.08 12.00 -24.72
N TYR A 132 35.26 11.39 -24.54
CA TYR A 132 36.21 11.77 -23.51
C TYR A 132 36.74 13.18 -23.81
N THR A 133 36.04 14.20 -23.33
CA THR A 133 36.57 15.57 -23.29
C THR A 133 37.51 15.67 -22.10
N PRO A 134 38.80 15.99 -22.29
CA PRO A 134 39.77 16.09 -21.21
C PRO A 134 39.27 16.98 -20.06
N PRO A 135 39.61 16.69 -18.79
CA PRO A 135 39.12 17.43 -17.61
C PRO A 135 39.37 18.95 -17.63
N GLU A 136 40.30 19.44 -18.46
CA GLU A 136 40.52 20.88 -18.64
C GLU A 136 39.43 21.56 -19.47
N GLU A 137 38.82 20.87 -20.44
CA GLU A 137 37.78 21.44 -21.30
C GLU A 137 36.41 21.52 -20.62
N THR A 138 36.06 20.54 -19.80
CA THR A 138 34.82 20.55 -19.01
C THR A 138 34.82 21.69 -18.00
N ASN A 139 35.94 21.87 -17.29
CA ASN A 139 36.15 22.99 -16.37
C ASN A 139 36.13 24.35 -17.08
N ARG A 140 36.65 24.43 -18.31
CA ARG A 140 36.63 25.67 -19.11
C ARG A 140 35.22 26.02 -19.58
N ARG A 141 34.45 25.02 -20.05
CA ARG A 141 33.05 25.19 -20.46
C ARG A 141 32.15 25.56 -19.30
N GLN A 142 32.37 24.97 -18.13
CA GLN A 142 31.60 25.29 -16.92
C GLN A 142 31.86 26.73 -16.45
N ARG A 143 33.12 27.16 -16.37
CA ARG A 143 33.46 28.56 -16.06
C ARG A 143 32.90 29.54 -17.09
N GLN A 144 32.86 29.15 -18.36
CA GLN A 144 32.30 29.99 -19.42
C GLN A 144 30.79 30.16 -19.27
N ARG A 145 30.05 29.09 -18.93
CA ARG A 145 28.62 29.16 -18.62
C ARG A 145 28.32 29.99 -17.39
N GLU A 146 29.14 29.86 -16.33
CA GLU A 146 29.00 30.69 -15.12
C GLU A 146 29.24 32.18 -15.40
N LEU A 147 30.26 32.51 -16.21
CA LEU A 147 30.52 33.89 -16.63
C LEU A 147 29.39 34.44 -17.51
N GLU A 148 28.83 33.63 -18.40
CA GLU A 148 27.68 34.02 -19.22
C GLU A 148 26.42 34.24 -18.39
N ALA A 149 26.16 33.39 -17.38
CA ALA A 149 25.05 33.55 -16.45
C ALA A 149 25.17 34.82 -15.60
N ILE A 150 26.37 35.13 -15.09
CA ILE A 150 26.63 36.37 -14.35
C ILE A 150 26.40 37.61 -15.23
N ASN A 151 26.90 37.58 -16.47
CA ASN A 151 26.70 38.67 -17.41
C ASN A 151 25.24 38.83 -17.85
N ALA A 152 24.48 37.74 -17.94
CA ALA A 152 23.04 37.77 -18.22
C ALA A 152 22.26 38.40 -17.06
N ALA A 153 22.52 37.96 -15.83
CA ALA A 153 21.90 38.52 -14.63
C ALA A 153 22.20 40.03 -14.47
N GLU A 154 23.42 40.47 -14.79
CA GLU A 154 23.77 41.90 -14.75
C GLU A 154 23.00 42.73 -15.80
N ARG A 155 22.74 42.15 -16.99
CA ARG A 155 21.92 42.79 -18.03
C ARG A 155 20.47 42.88 -17.61
N GLU A 156 19.92 41.84 -17.01
CA GLU A 156 18.54 41.81 -16.50
C GLU A 156 18.37 42.83 -15.36
N ALA A 157 19.30 42.88 -14.40
CA ALA A 157 19.28 43.86 -13.32
C ALA A 157 19.34 45.31 -13.84
N LYS A 158 20.16 45.58 -14.86
CA LYS A 158 20.21 46.90 -15.52
C LYS A 158 18.92 47.24 -16.27
N GLN A 159 18.29 46.25 -16.91
CA GLN A 159 17.00 46.45 -17.58
C GLN A 159 15.88 46.72 -16.56
N GLU A 160 15.87 45.98 -15.45
CA GLU A 160 14.88 46.17 -14.39
C GLU A 160 15.05 47.53 -13.70
N ALA A 161 16.29 47.95 -13.41
CA ALA A 161 16.57 49.28 -12.86
C ALA A 161 16.06 50.40 -13.79
N LYS A 162 16.31 50.28 -15.10
CA LYS A 162 15.83 51.24 -16.10
C LYS A 162 14.30 51.22 -16.22
N ARG A 163 13.66 50.07 -16.02
CA ARG A 163 12.19 49.97 -15.99
C ARG A 163 11.62 50.69 -14.77
N ARG A 164 12.19 50.44 -13.58
CA ARG A 164 11.78 51.12 -12.34
C ARG A 164 12.00 52.63 -12.41
N GLU A 165 13.08 53.09 -13.05
CA GLU A 165 13.32 54.52 -13.27
C GLU A 165 12.25 55.15 -14.19
N ARG A 166 11.84 54.44 -15.25
CA ARG A 166 10.75 54.90 -16.13
C ARG A 166 9.40 54.92 -15.43
N GLU A 167 9.10 53.87 -14.67
CA GLU A 167 7.87 53.78 -13.87
C GLU A 167 7.81 54.89 -12.81
N ALA A 168 8.93 55.20 -12.15
CA ALA A 168 9.02 56.31 -11.20
C ALA A 168 8.82 57.67 -11.88
N ALA A 169 9.44 57.89 -13.05
CA ALA A 169 9.27 59.13 -13.81
C ALA A 169 7.83 59.31 -14.33
N GLU A 170 7.16 58.21 -14.70
CA GLU A 170 5.76 58.24 -15.12
C GLU A 170 4.81 58.49 -13.93
N ALA A 171 5.09 57.90 -12.77
CA ALA A 171 4.36 58.18 -11.53
C ALA A 171 4.50 59.64 -11.10
N GLU A 172 5.69 60.23 -11.21
CA GLU A 172 5.93 61.65 -10.92
C GLU A 172 5.18 62.55 -11.91
N ARG A 173 5.16 62.21 -13.21
CA ARG A 173 4.35 62.94 -14.21
C ARG A 173 2.86 62.84 -13.93
N ARG A 174 2.38 61.69 -13.50
CA ARG A 174 0.97 61.49 -13.13
C ARG A 174 0.59 62.29 -11.89
N ALA A 175 1.45 62.31 -10.86
CA ALA A 175 1.26 63.12 -9.67
C ALA A 175 1.27 64.63 -9.99
N ALA A 176 2.17 65.08 -10.88
CA ALA A 176 2.20 66.47 -11.35
C ALA A 176 0.94 66.84 -12.16
N ALA A 177 0.43 65.93 -12.99
CA ALA A 177 -0.82 66.14 -13.74
C ALA A 177 -2.04 66.19 -12.82
N GLU A 178 -2.09 65.35 -11.78
CA GLU A 178 -3.16 65.36 -10.77
C GLU A 178 -3.13 66.64 -9.94
N ALA A 179 -1.96 67.09 -9.48
CA ALA A 179 -1.80 68.37 -8.80
C ALA A 179 -2.17 69.57 -9.70
N ALA A 180 -1.87 69.50 -11.00
CA ALA A 180 -2.28 70.52 -11.96
C ALA A 180 -3.81 70.52 -12.20
N ALA A 181 -4.45 69.35 -12.21
CA ALA A 181 -5.90 69.22 -12.31
C ALA A 181 -6.60 69.76 -11.05
N GLU A 182 -6.05 69.49 -9.87
CA GLU A 182 -6.55 70.02 -8.60
C GLU A 182 -6.39 71.55 -8.53
N ALA A 183 -5.23 72.08 -8.96
CA ALA A 183 -5.01 73.52 -9.07
C ALA A 183 -5.95 74.18 -10.09
N ALA A 184 -6.23 73.51 -11.22
CA ALA A 184 -7.18 73.99 -12.22
C ALA A 184 -8.64 73.94 -11.71
N ALA A 185 -9.01 72.94 -10.92
CA ALA A 185 -10.33 72.88 -10.27
C ALA A 185 -10.51 74.00 -9.24
N LEU A 186 -9.44 74.32 -8.50
CA LEU A 186 -9.43 75.44 -7.54
C LEU A 186 -9.49 76.80 -8.25
N ALA A 187 -8.78 76.96 -9.37
CA ALA A 187 -8.88 78.14 -10.23
C ALA A 187 -10.26 78.28 -10.90
N ALA A 188 -10.86 77.17 -11.34
CA ALA A 188 -12.21 77.16 -11.91
C ALA A 188 -13.28 77.53 -10.86
N SER A 189 -13.10 77.13 -9.60
CA SER A 189 -13.98 77.57 -8.50
C SER A 189 -13.85 79.07 -8.19
N LEU A 190 -12.68 79.68 -8.44
CA LEU A 190 -12.45 81.12 -8.29
C LEU A 190 -12.97 81.95 -9.48
N ALA A 191 -13.16 81.32 -10.65
CA ALA A 191 -13.55 82.00 -11.89
C ALA A 191 -15.07 82.04 -12.16
N VAL A 192 -15.91 81.50 -11.25
CA VAL A 192 -17.38 81.50 -11.40
C VAL A 192 -18.05 82.80 -10.91
N GLU A 193 -17.30 83.78 -10.38
CA GLU A 193 -17.86 85.09 -9.98
C GLU A 193 -17.59 86.24 -10.97
N GLU A 194 -17.15 85.99 -12.21
CA GLU A 194 -17.07 87.08 -13.19
C GLU A 194 -17.29 86.63 -14.64
N ALA A 195 -18.29 87.26 -15.25
CA ALA A 195 -18.53 87.46 -16.68
C ALA A 195 -19.29 86.37 -17.48
N GLU A 196 -20.62 86.55 -17.52
CA GLU A 196 -21.50 86.08 -18.60
C GLU A 196 -21.75 87.24 -19.60
N VAL A 197 -21.11 87.24 -20.79
CA VAL A 197 -21.52 88.06 -21.95
C VAL A 197 -21.23 87.36 -23.30
N LYS A 198 -22.31 87.04 -24.02
CA LYS A 198 -22.47 86.71 -25.48
C LYS A 198 -21.79 87.72 -26.44
N PRO A 199 -21.82 87.59 -27.81
CA PRO A 199 -21.84 86.43 -28.72
C PRO A 199 -20.96 86.58 -30.02
N GLU A 200 -20.86 85.50 -30.83
CA GLU A 200 -20.94 85.46 -32.32
C GLU A 200 -19.74 85.86 -33.26
N PRO A 201 -19.74 85.49 -34.58
CA PRO A 201 -18.70 84.63 -35.19
C PRO A 201 -18.12 85.14 -36.56
N LYS A 202 -17.45 84.21 -37.30
CA LYS A 202 -16.80 84.27 -38.65
C LYS A 202 -15.32 84.68 -38.56
N ILE A 203 -14.37 84.16 -39.35
CA ILE A 203 -14.25 84.01 -40.82
C ILE A 203 -13.15 82.93 -41.09
N GLU A 204 -13.23 82.18 -42.20
CA GLU A 204 -12.11 81.43 -42.83
C GLU A 204 -10.97 82.39 -43.32
N PRO A 205 -9.96 82.05 -44.17
CA PRO A 205 -9.48 80.77 -44.74
C PRO A 205 -7.92 80.63 -44.80
N THR A 206 -7.47 79.54 -45.44
CA THR A 206 -6.28 79.43 -46.33
C THR A 206 -4.90 79.01 -45.77
N SER A 207 -4.43 77.87 -46.33
CA SER A 207 -3.07 77.50 -46.78
C SER A 207 -1.83 77.83 -45.95
N ARG A 208 -0.89 76.86 -45.87
CA ARG A 208 0.40 76.89 -46.63
C ARG A 208 1.42 75.85 -46.09
N GLN A 209 2.05 75.15 -47.04
CA GLN A 209 3.42 74.61 -47.16
C GLN A 209 4.31 74.61 -45.88
N GLN A 210 5.19 73.63 -45.60
CA GLN A 210 6.42 73.31 -46.36
C GLN A 210 7.25 72.21 -45.61
N SER A 211 8.12 71.51 -46.36
CA SER A 211 9.41 70.83 -46.04
C SER A 211 10.05 70.98 -44.64
N GLY A 212 10.90 70.09 -44.10
CA GLY A 212 11.65 68.94 -44.64
C GLY A 212 12.77 68.48 -43.65
N GLU A 213 13.61 67.56 -44.12
CA GLU A 213 15.00 67.18 -43.73
C GLU A 213 15.42 66.72 -42.29
N PHE A 214 16.03 65.50 -42.28
CA PHE A 214 17.21 64.91 -41.59
C PHE A 214 17.96 65.69 -40.46
N PRO A 215 18.78 65.06 -39.54
CA PRO A 215 19.72 63.95 -39.82
C PRO A 215 20.03 62.90 -38.72
N VAL A 216 20.85 61.92 -39.16
CA VAL A 216 21.59 60.83 -38.46
C VAL A 216 22.68 61.39 -37.50
N PRO A 217 23.14 60.64 -36.49
CA PRO A 217 24.55 60.20 -36.52
C PRO A 217 24.81 58.78 -35.95
N ALA A 218 25.94 58.21 -36.39
CA ALA A 218 26.51 56.90 -36.01
C ALA A 218 27.65 57.05 -34.95
N PRO A 219 28.60 56.10 -34.78
CA PRO A 219 28.80 55.31 -33.56
C PRO A 219 30.09 55.67 -32.79
N ARG A 220 30.27 55.15 -31.56
CA ARG A 220 31.55 55.19 -30.82
C ARG A 220 31.83 53.90 -30.04
N GLN A 221 32.94 53.24 -30.39
CA GLN A 221 33.76 52.48 -29.44
C GLN A 221 34.72 53.45 -28.72
N PRO A 222 35.29 53.07 -27.55
CA PRO A 222 36.72 52.71 -27.58
C PRO A 222 37.21 51.69 -26.51
N LYS A 223 38.23 50.93 -26.93
CA LYS A 223 39.55 50.65 -26.33
C LYS A 223 39.73 50.00 -24.94
N ALA A 224 40.81 49.21 -24.92
CA ALA A 224 41.39 48.38 -23.86
C ALA A 224 42.20 49.11 -22.79
N ALA A 225 42.39 48.44 -21.63
CA ALA A 225 43.55 48.46 -20.72
C ALA A 225 43.34 47.30 -19.72
N ASN A 226 44.18 46.26 -19.64
CA ASN A 226 45.50 46.11 -19.03
C ASN A 226 45.54 46.09 -17.49
N THR A 227 46.38 45.17 -16.98
CA THR A 227 46.98 45.04 -15.63
C THR A 227 46.21 44.33 -14.50
N GLY A 228 46.86 43.34 -13.89
CA GLY A 228 46.44 42.77 -12.60
C GLY A 228 47.14 41.47 -12.20
N LYS A 229 48.42 41.55 -11.81
CA LYS A 229 49.17 40.47 -11.11
C LYS A 229 48.49 40.13 -9.77
N GLY A 230 48.51 38.84 -9.38
CA GLY A 230 48.14 38.43 -8.02
C GLY A 230 48.50 36.98 -7.70
N ASN A 231 49.66 36.79 -7.06
CA ASN A 231 50.09 35.56 -6.39
C ASN A 231 49.09 35.11 -5.30
N ARG A 232 48.86 33.79 -5.14
CA ARG A 232 48.88 33.13 -3.80
C ARG A 232 48.80 31.60 -3.88
N LYS A 233 49.93 30.99 -3.49
CA LYS A 233 50.12 29.88 -2.54
C LYS A 233 49.06 28.78 -2.45
N GLU A 234 49.51 27.58 -2.82
CA GLU A 234 49.12 26.27 -2.28
C GLU A 234 49.13 26.26 -0.74
N PRO A 235 48.31 25.40 -0.14
CA PRO A 235 48.95 24.26 0.54
C PRO A 235 48.28 22.91 0.27
N GLU A 236 49.15 21.91 0.08
CA GLU A 236 48.88 20.48 0.27
C GLU A 236 48.31 20.20 1.67
N MET A 237 47.30 19.34 1.77
CA MET A 237 47.16 18.45 2.92
C MET A 237 46.65 17.08 2.47
N ALA A 238 47.52 16.10 2.67
CA ALA A 238 47.27 14.67 2.53
C ALA A 238 46.26 14.19 3.59
N ILE A 239 45.35 13.30 3.19
CA ILE A 239 44.47 12.56 4.09
C ILE A 239 44.74 11.08 3.87
N THR A 240 45.22 10.42 4.92
CA THR A 240 45.39 8.97 5.05
C THR A 240 44.05 8.31 5.37
N PRO A 241 43.74 7.11 4.84
CA PRO A 241 42.62 6.32 5.35
C PRO A 241 43.06 5.43 6.52
N THR A 242 42.32 5.57 7.63
CA THR A 242 42.36 4.68 8.81
C THR A 242 41.53 3.44 8.53
N ALA A 243 42.15 2.26 8.53
CA ALA A 243 41.47 0.96 8.49
C ALA A 243 41.30 0.43 9.92
N VAL A 244 40.05 0.23 10.34
CA VAL A 244 39.68 -0.45 11.59
C VAL A 244 39.23 -1.87 11.24
N ALA A 245 39.96 -2.86 11.75
CA ALA A 245 39.57 -4.26 11.74
C ALA A 245 38.89 -4.63 13.07
N PRO A 246 37.84 -5.47 13.07
CA PRO A 246 37.36 -6.12 14.29
C PRO A 246 37.97 -7.52 14.49
N PRO A 247 38.11 -7.98 15.74
CA PRO A 247 38.78 -9.25 16.06
C PRO A 247 37.85 -10.47 15.99
N VAL A 248 38.48 -11.58 15.65
CA VAL A 248 37.96 -12.95 15.59
C VAL A 248 37.85 -13.53 17.00
N GLU A 249 36.65 -13.93 17.41
CA GLU A 249 36.43 -14.80 18.58
C GLU A 249 36.14 -16.23 18.12
N ALA A 250 36.92 -17.18 18.66
CA ALA A 250 36.77 -18.60 18.47
C ALA A 250 36.07 -19.22 19.70
N PRO A 251 35.13 -20.17 19.54
CA PRO A 251 34.71 -21.01 20.65
C PRO A 251 35.37 -22.39 20.60
N THR A 252 35.67 -22.85 21.82
CA THR A 252 36.45 -24.02 22.16
C THR A 252 35.66 -25.32 22.05
N ARG A 253 36.40 -26.33 21.58
CA ARG A 253 36.12 -27.76 21.47
C ARG A 253 35.74 -28.39 22.83
N LYS A 254 34.54 -28.99 22.94
CA LYS A 254 34.22 -29.99 23.97
C LYS A 254 34.00 -31.36 23.32
N LYS A 255 34.75 -32.34 23.83
CA LYS A 255 34.69 -33.77 23.53
C LYS A 255 33.49 -34.36 24.28
N ASN A 256 32.66 -35.18 23.63
CA ASN A 256 31.83 -36.16 24.32
C ASN A 256 31.96 -37.52 23.63
N SER A 257 32.17 -38.52 24.47
CA SER A 257 32.50 -39.91 24.20
C SER A 257 31.25 -40.80 24.25
N ALA A 258 31.15 -41.69 23.27
CA ALA A 258 30.75 -43.10 23.31
C ALA A 258 29.72 -43.62 24.35
N SER A 259 28.63 -44.19 23.83
CA SER A 259 27.97 -45.47 24.22
C SER A 259 26.81 -45.67 23.22
N HIS A 260 26.73 -46.63 22.30
CA HIS A 260 26.86 -48.10 22.26
C HIS A 260 25.59 -48.87 22.73
N LEU A 261 24.86 -49.38 21.71
CA LEU A 261 23.91 -50.53 21.65
C LEU A 261 22.43 -50.34 22.06
N PRO A 262 21.51 -51.24 21.63
CA PRO A 262 21.37 -51.88 20.31
C PRO A 262 19.93 -51.87 19.74
N MET A 263 19.85 -52.18 18.44
CA MET A 263 18.64 -52.46 17.67
C MET A 263 17.83 -53.65 18.22
N HIS A 264 16.51 -53.48 18.31
CA HIS A 264 15.57 -54.60 18.36
C HIS A 264 14.34 -54.30 17.51
N MET A 265 14.20 -55.04 16.41
CA MET A 265 12.97 -55.16 15.64
C MET A 265 12.14 -56.32 16.20
N PRO A 266 10.81 -56.22 16.12
CA PRO A 266 10.04 -57.41 15.78
C PRO A 266 9.14 -57.23 14.56
N ALA A 267 8.93 -58.40 13.96
CA ALA A 267 8.27 -58.69 12.71
C ALA A 267 6.75 -58.53 12.74
N ASN A 268 6.21 -58.10 11.58
CA ASN A 268 5.23 -58.83 10.77
C ASN A 268 4.03 -59.48 11.50
N VAL A 269 2.85 -58.84 11.40
CA VAL A 269 1.56 -59.53 11.57
C VAL A 269 0.62 -59.13 10.43
N ASN A 270 0.42 -60.10 9.55
CA ASN A 270 -0.67 -60.21 8.59
C ASN A 270 -2.00 -60.30 9.34
N LEU A 271 -2.99 -59.44 9.03
CA LEU A 271 -4.40 -59.80 9.24
C LEU A 271 -5.29 -59.18 8.16
N SER A 272 -5.64 -60.02 7.19
CA SER A 272 -6.87 -59.91 6.41
C SER A 272 -8.08 -59.97 7.34
N GLY A 273 -9.11 -59.15 7.10
CA GLY A 273 -10.38 -59.34 7.80
C GLY A 273 -11.45 -58.29 7.59
N ARG A 274 -12.29 -58.51 6.57
CA ARG A 274 -13.73 -58.21 6.51
C ARG A 274 -14.20 -56.75 6.61
N ILE A 275 -14.52 -56.23 5.43
CA ILE A 275 -15.49 -55.17 5.19
C ILE A 275 -16.90 -55.72 5.48
N SER A 276 -17.66 -55.01 6.30
CA SER A 276 -19.13 -55.08 6.36
C SER A 276 -19.68 -53.65 6.26
N PRO A 277 -20.75 -53.39 5.50
CA PRO A 277 -21.35 -52.06 5.40
C PRO A 277 -22.49 -51.91 6.42
N ILE A 278 -22.54 -50.78 7.13
CA ILE A 278 -23.75 -50.35 7.84
C ILE A 278 -24.11 -48.95 7.37
N ASN A 279 -25.17 -48.90 6.56
CA ASN A 279 -26.04 -47.73 6.41
C ASN A 279 -26.69 -47.43 7.77
N SER A 280 -26.74 -46.16 8.18
CA SER A 280 -27.98 -45.60 8.74
C SER A 280 -27.94 -44.08 8.77
N MET A 281 -28.95 -43.48 8.16
CA MET A 281 -29.33 -42.09 8.26
C MET A 281 -29.65 -41.68 9.72
N GLY A 282 -29.43 -40.41 10.02
CA GLY A 282 -29.90 -39.77 11.24
C GLY A 282 -29.80 -38.25 11.14
N THR A 283 -30.79 -37.61 10.54
CA THR A 283 -30.98 -36.16 10.55
C THR A 283 -31.37 -35.69 11.95
N HIS A 284 -30.57 -34.83 12.59
CA HIS A 284 -30.98 -34.12 13.81
C HIS A 284 -31.00 -32.60 13.58
N THR A 285 -32.20 -32.08 13.39
CA THR A 285 -32.58 -30.67 13.52
C THR A 285 -32.51 -30.26 14.99
N GLY A 286 -31.59 -29.36 15.33
CA GLY A 286 -31.48 -28.71 16.64
C GLY A 286 -32.16 -27.35 16.65
N GLN A 287 -33.24 -27.24 17.44
CA GLN A 287 -33.96 -26.00 17.74
C GLN A 287 -33.16 -25.14 18.72
N TYR A 288 -32.88 -23.88 18.36
CA TYR A 288 -32.37 -22.89 19.32
C TYR A 288 -33.54 -22.09 19.92
N ARG A 289 -33.65 -22.19 21.25
CA ARG A 289 -34.60 -21.44 22.09
C ARG A 289 -34.15 -20.00 22.26
N ALA A 290 -35.14 -19.11 22.17
CA ALA A 290 -35.08 -17.69 22.51
C ALA A 290 -34.90 -17.46 24.03
N LEU A 291 -34.04 -16.51 24.37
CA LEU A 291 -33.92 -15.77 25.63
C LEU A 291 -33.48 -14.36 25.22
N GLY A 292 -33.97 -13.23 25.72
CA GLY A 292 -34.94 -12.89 26.74
C GLY A 292 -35.03 -11.36 26.72
N SER A 293 -36.25 -10.84 26.71
CA SER A 293 -36.59 -9.42 26.69
C SER A 293 -36.35 -8.78 28.06
N LEU A 294 -35.78 -7.56 28.10
CA LEU A 294 -35.79 -6.68 29.28
C LEU A 294 -36.44 -5.32 28.93
N PRO A 295 -37.30 -4.76 29.79
CA PRO A 295 -38.04 -3.54 29.49
C PRO A 295 -37.44 -2.27 30.10
N GLY A 296 -37.56 -1.17 29.36
CA GLY A 296 -38.03 0.14 29.84
C GLY A 296 -37.09 1.00 30.70
N ILE A 297 -36.58 2.09 30.12
CA ILE A 297 -36.47 3.38 30.83
C ILE A 297 -37.01 4.48 29.91
N LEU A 298 -38.04 5.14 30.44
CA LEU A 298 -38.81 6.23 29.87
C LEU A 298 -38.10 7.55 30.23
N SER A 299 -37.56 8.28 29.26
CA SER A 299 -37.12 9.67 29.47
C SER A 299 -37.82 10.57 28.46
N GLN A 300 -38.66 11.45 28.99
CA GLN A 300 -39.40 12.47 28.26
C GLN A 300 -38.46 13.55 27.68
N PRO A 301 -38.79 14.16 26.54
CA PRO A 301 -38.07 15.30 26.00
C PRO A 301 -38.59 16.63 26.59
N MET A 302 -37.66 17.52 26.93
CA MET A 302 -37.91 18.93 27.27
C MET A 302 -38.05 19.76 25.99
N PRO A 303 -39.00 20.72 25.91
CA PRO A 303 -39.11 21.65 24.79
C PRO A 303 -38.37 22.96 25.08
N MET A 304 -38.10 23.72 24.00
CA MET A 304 -37.49 25.08 23.94
C MET A 304 -35.95 25.02 23.86
N GLU A 305 -35.26 25.71 22.94
CA GLU A 305 -35.47 27.07 22.44
C GLU A 305 -35.11 27.19 20.95
N GLN A 306 -35.96 27.90 20.21
CA GLN A 306 -35.67 28.44 18.88
C GLN A 306 -34.82 29.70 19.04
N ASP A 307 -33.59 29.70 18.51
CA ASP A 307 -32.89 30.95 18.19
C ASP A 307 -32.02 30.81 16.94
N ARG A 308 -32.30 31.71 15.97
CA ARG A 308 -31.46 32.26 14.90
C ARG A 308 -30.60 31.34 14.02
N GLY A 309 -31.18 31.00 12.86
CA GLY A 309 -30.85 31.65 11.58
C GLY A 309 -29.37 31.74 11.19
N GLY A 310 -28.82 30.60 10.76
CA GLY A 310 -27.81 30.54 9.71
C GLY A 310 -28.32 29.56 8.66
N GLU A 311 -28.49 30.02 7.42
CA GLU A 311 -28.79 29.16 6.27
C GLU A 311 -27.53 28.33 5.95
N GLU A 312 -27.27 27.32 6.78
CA GLU A 312 -26.35 26.24 6.46
C GLU A 312 -27.14 25.29 5.56
N GLU A 313 -26.87 25.35 4.25
CA GLU A 313 -27.46 24.44 3.27
C GLU A 313 -27.39 23.00 3.82
N ASP A 314 -28.56 22.38 4.00
CA ASP A 314 -28.76 20.99 4.41
C ASP A 314 -27.93 20.06 3.51
N ALA A 315 -26.66 19.88 3.85
CA ALA A 315 -25.80 18.90 3.22
C ALA A 315 -26.42 17.54 3.57
N PRO A 316 -26.84 16.73 2.58
CA PRO A 316 -27.44 15.44 2.85
C PRO A 316 -26.47 14.62 3.70
N ALA A 317 -26.97 14.07 4.81
CA ALA A 317 -26.16 13.27 5.72
C ALA A 317 -25.37 12.20 4.92
N PRO A 318 -24.07 12.00 5.22
CA PRO A 318 -23.24 11.09 4.47
C PRO A 318 -23.87 9.70 4.46
N TYR A 319 -24.08 9.15 3.26
CA TYR A 319 -24.68 7.84 3.06
C TYR A 319 -23.73 6.77 3.64
N MET A 320 -24.14 6.14 4.74
CA MET A 320 -23.40 5.05 5.38
C MET A 320 -24.04 3.71 4.99
N PRO A 321 -23.27 2.75 4.45
CA PRO A 321 -23.80 1.43 4.10
C PRO A 321 -24.40 0.72 5.32
N ILE A 322 -25.66 0.28 5.21
CA ILE A 322 -26.31 -0.48 6.27
C ILE A 322 -25.73 -1.91 6.30
N VAL A 323 -25.04 -2.28 7.38
CA VAL A 323 -24.53 -3.64 7.59
C VAL A 323 -25.70 -4.63 7.70
N PRO A 324 -25.71 -5.72 6.91
CA PRO A 324 -26.68 -6.80 7.10
C PRO A 324 -26.65 -7.33 8.54
N GLN A 325 -27.84 -7.55 9.11
CA GLN A 325 -27.96 -8.01 10.48
C GLN A 325 -27.24 -9.36 10.66
N GLY A 326 -26.27 -9.41 11.58
CA GLY A 326 -25.48 -10.62 11.87
C GLY A 326 -24.15 -10.73 11.11
N MET A 327 -23.78 -9.74 10.30
CA MET A 327 -22.45 -9.64 9.69
C MET A 327 -21.59 -8.63 10.44
N SER A 328 -20.30 -8.95 10.59
CA SER A 328 -19.26 -8.05 11.08
C SER A 328 -18.67 -7.23 9.93
N THR A 329 -18.05 -6.09 10.25
CA THR A 329 -17.36 -5.24 9.25
C THR A 329 -16.14 -5.93 8.64
N SER A 330 -15.48 -6.78 9.42
CA SER A 330 -14.38 -7.63 8.99
C SER A 330 -14.45 -9.02 9.63
N ALA A 331 -13.89 -10.02 8.95
CA ALA A 331 -13.82 -11.40 9.42
C ALA A 331 -12.59 -12.15 8.86
N PRO A 332 -12.06 -13.17 9.55
CA PRO A 332 -10.93 -13.97 9.06
C PRO A 332 -11.29 -14.90 7.88
N ALA A 333 -12.58 -15.02 7.54
CA ALA A 333 -13.08 -15.81 6.43
C ALA A 333 -14.35 -15.14 5.87
N PRO A 334 -14.74 -15.44 4.61
CA PRO A 334 -15.99 -14.95 4.04
C PRO A 334 -17.18 -15.31 4.92
N GLN A 335 -17.97 -14.32 5.32
CA GLN A 335 -19.12 -14.50 6.22
C GLN A 335 -20.37 -14.94 5.46
N ALA A 336 -20.47 -14.57 4.18
CA ALA A 336 -21.61 -14.91 3.35
C ALA A 336 -21.29 -16.08 2.41
N LEU A 337 -22.33 -16.86 2.08
CA LEU A 337 -22.29 -17.81 0.97
C LEU A 337 -22.28 -17.03 -0.36
N GLY A 338 -21.10 -16.52 -0.71
CA GLY A 338 -20.84 -15.80 -1.95
C GLY A 338 -20.23 -16.68 -3.03
N ARG A 339 -20.15 -16.12 -4.25
CA ARG A 339 -19.30 -16.67 -5.31
C ARG A 339 -18.17 -15.70 -5.60
N LEU A 340 -17.00 -16.20 -5.95
CA LEU A 340 -15.89 -15.35 -6.37
C LEU A 340 -16.27 -14.53 -7.61
N LEU A 341 -15.80 -13.28 -7.64
CA LEU A 341 -15.94 -12.40 -8.80
C LEU A 341 -15.18 -13.00 -9.98
N THR A 342 -15.84 -13.10 -11.14
CA THR A 342 -15.22 -13.57 -12.38
C THR A 342 -15.17 -12.46 -13.43
N HIS A 343 -14.35 -12.61 -14.47
CA HIS A 343 -14.29 -11.63 -15.57
C HIS A 343 -15.65 -11.37 -16.24
N ALA A 344 -16.54 -12.37 -16.27
CA ALA A 344 -17.89 -12.21 -16.84
C ALA A 344 -18.78 -11.26 -16.02
N ASP A 345 -18.43 -11.03 -14.75
CA ASP A 345 -19.19 -10.20 -13.83
C ASP A 345 -18.81 -8.73 -13.91
N VAL A 346 -17.64 -8.40 -14.49
CA VAL A 346 -17.13 -7.03 -14.63
C VAL A 346 -17.97 -6.26 -15.65
N ASN A 347 -19.12 -5.77 -15.20
CA ASN A 347 -20.06 -4.96 -15.97
C ASN A 347 -20.82 -4.01 -15.02
N GLU A 348 -21.62 -3.10 -15.59
CA GLU A 348 -22.37 -2.10 -14.83
C GLU A 348 -23.33 -2.68 -13.77
N ARG A 349 -23.69 -3.97 -13.86
CA ARG A 349 -24.55 -4.64 -12.85
C ARG A 349 -23.86 -4.90 -11.53
N LEU A 350 -22.55 -4.64 -11.43
CA LEU A 350 -21.84 -4.66 -10.15
C LEU A 350 -22.16 -3.44 -9.30
N LYS A 351 -22.58 -2.33 -9.90
CA LYS A 351 -22.93 -1.10 -9.18
C LYS A 351 -24.08 -1.34 -8.22
N GLY A 352 -23.91 -0.93 -6.97
CA GLY A 352 -24.82 -1.14 -5.85
C GLY A 352 -24.78 -2.54 -5.25
N ARG A 353 -23.93 -3.46 -5.75
CA ARG A 353 -23.81 -4.80 -5.16
C ARG A 353 -22.88 -4.80 -3.96
N ARG A 354 -23.22 -5.66 -3.00
CA ARG A 354 -22.40 -5.95 -1.83
C ARG A 354 -21.46 -7.11 -2.09
N ALA A 355 -20.23 -6.96 -1.61
CA ALA A 355 -19.18 -7.94 -1.73
C ALA A 355 -18.34 -8.00 -0.46
N GLU A 356 -17.58 -9.08 -0.31
CA GLU A 356 -16.52 -9.19 0.67
C GLU A 356 -15.18 -9.11 -0.07
N LEU A 357 -14.31 -8.20 0.36
CA LEU A 357 -12.97 -7.97 -0.20
C LEU A 357 -11.92 -8.52 0.76
N TYR A 358 -11.05 -9.39 0.28
CA TYR A 358 -9.93 -9.91 1.04
C TYR A 358 -8.74 -8.97 0.95
N TRP A 359 -8.14 -8.64 2.10
CA TRP A 359 -6.93 -7.85 2.18
C TRP A 359 -5.75 -8.72 2.66
N PRO A 360 -4.65 -8.82 1.88
CA PRO A 360 -3.56 -9.76 2.18
C PRO A 360 -2.69 -9.33 3.36
N ASP A 361 -2.61 -8.02 3.66
CA ASP A 361 -1.71 -7.50 4.70
C ASP A 361 -2.15 -7.91 6.12
N ASP A 362 -3.46 -7.98 6.35
CA ASP A 362 -4.05 -8.35 7.64
C ASP A 362 -4.80 -9.69 7.62
N ASN A 363 -4.92 -10.32 6.44
CA ASN A 363 -5.62 -11.58 6.23
C ASN A 363 -7.09 -11.52 6.67
N LEU A 364 -7.76 -10.40 6.43
CA LEU A 364 -9.18 -10.19 6.74
C LEU A 364 -10.04 -9.95 5.49
N TRP A 365 -11.30 -10.33 5.60
CA TRP A 365 -12.36 -10.06 4.63
C TRP A 365 -13.20 -8.89 5.11
N TYR A 366 -13.29 -7.84 4.32
CA TYR A 366 -14.03 -6.61 4.60
C TYR A 366 -15.33 -6.55 3.83
N LEU A 367 -16.41 -6.14 4.50
CA LEU A 367 -17.69 -5.90 3.84
C LEU A 367 -17.65 -4.55 3.09
N ILE A 368 -17.89 -4.60 1.78
CA ILE A 368 -17.87 -3.44 0.90
C ILE A 368 -19.14 -3.34 0.04
N GLU A 369 -19.45 -2.13 -0.40
CA GLU A 369 -20.48 -1.84 -1.40
C GLU A 369 -19.81 -1.20 -2.62
N ILE A 370 -20.08 -1.75 -3.81
CA ILE A 370 -19.51 -1.24 -5.07
C ILE A 370 -20.34 -0.03 -5.51
N HIS A 371 -19.77 1.16 -5.46
CA HIS A 371 -20.50 2.41 -5.67
C HIS A 371 -20.49 2.85 -7.14
N ASP A 372 -19.37 2.66 -7.84
CA ASP A 372 -19.25 2.96 -9.26
C ASP A 372 -18.29 2.00 -9.96
N VAL A 373 -18.49 1.77 -11.26
CA VAL A 373 -17.67 0.83 -12.04
C VAL A 373 -17.38 1.42 -13.41
N ASP A 374 -16.08 1.64 -13.67
CA ASP A 374 -15.56 1.99 -14.99
C ASP A 374 -15.17 0.70 -15.72
N THR A 375 -16.03 0.27 -16.64
CA THR A 375 -15.81 -0.94 -17.45
C THR A 375 -14.70 -0.77 -18.49
N THR A 376 -14.31 0.46 -18.83
CA THR A 376 -13.26 0.74 -19.83
C THR A 376 -11.88 0.58 -19.22
N ASN A 377 -11.69 1.15 -18.02
CA ASN A 377 -10.43 1.06 -17.29
C ASN A 377 -10.38 -0.13 -16.33
N HIS A 378 -11.48 -0.89 -16.23
CA HIS A 378 -11.66 -1.99 -15.28
C HIS A 378 -11.43 -1.59 -13.83
N LYS A 379 -11.86 -0.37 -13.47
CA LYS A 379 -11.74 0.14 -12.11
C LYS A 379 -13.10 0.24 -11.43
N ALA A 380 -13.14 0.09 -10.12
CA ALA A 380 -14.34 0.29 -9.34
C ALA A 380 -14.07 1.20 -8.14
N GLN A 381 -15.01 2.10 -7.86
CA GLN A 381 -15.03 2.81 -6.60
C GLN A 381 -15.86 1.99 -5.61
N ILE A 382 -15.22 1.56 -4.53
CA ILE A 382 -15.86 0.83 -3.44
C ILE A 382 -16.02 1.73 -2.22
N MET A 383 -16.96 1.38 -1.36
CA MET A 383 -17.15 2.01 -0.07
C MET A 383 -17.19 0.95 1.03
N TYR A 384 -16.34 1.14 2.04
CA TYR A 384 -16.35 0.34 3.25
C TYR A 384 -17.55 0.71 4.12
N VAL A 385 -17.95 -0.18 5.01
CA VAL A 385 -18.97 0.12 6.03
C VAL A 385 -18.59 1.33 6.89
N THR A 386 -17.29 1.60 7.07
CA THR A 386 -16.78 2.77 7.80
C THR A 386 -17.11 4.10 7.10
N GLY A 387 -17.55 4.07 5.84
CA GLY A 387 -17.79 5.24 5.01
C GLY A 387 -16.57 5.68 4.20
N GLU A 388 -15.43 5.03 4.37
CA GLU A 388 -14.24 5.27 3.56
C GLU A 388 -14.43 4.72 2.15
N THR A 389 -13.95 5.47 1.15
CA THR A 389 -14.03 5.07 -0.27
C THR A 389 -12.65 4.82 -0.84
N GLU A 390 -12.54 3.80 -1.69
CA GLU A 390 -11.29 3.42 -2.35
C GLU A 390 -11.52 3.03 -3.81
N GLU A 391 -10.50 3.20 -4.65
CA GLU A 391 -10.51 2.82 -6.06
C GLU A 391 -9.73 1.51 -6.23
N LEU A 392 -10.36 0.48 -6.79
CA LEU A 392 -9.79 -0.84 -7.01
C LEU A 392 -9.65 -1.17 -8.49
N ASP A 393 -8.60 -1.92 -8.84
CA ASP A 393 -8.46 -2.57 -10.15
C ASP A 393 -9.17 -3.93 -10.14
N LEU A 394 -10.29 -4.03 -10.87
CA LEU A 394 -11.09 -5.24 -10.91
C LEU A 394 -10.39 -6.43 -11.60
N LEU A 395 -9.44 -6.19 -12.51
CA LEU A 395 -8.72 -7.29 -13.16
C LEU A 395 -7.76 -7.96 -12.20
N GLU A 396 -7.05 -7.17 -11.39
CA GLU A 396 -6.17 -7.68 -10.35
C GLU A 396 -6.96 -8.48 -9.31
N ILE A 397 -8.06 -7.91 -8.82
CA ILE A 397 -8.91 -8.56 -7.82
C ILE A 397 -9.52 -9.87 -8.34
N VAL A 398 -9.96 -9.92 -9.61
CA VAL A 398 -10.47 -11.16 -10.23
C VAL A 398 -9.35 -12.20 -10.40
N ARG A 399 -8.16 -11.78 -10.84
CA ARG A 399 -7.01 -12.66 -11.04
C ARG A 399 -6.58 -13.33 -9.74
N GLU A 400 -6.63 -12.58 -8.64
CA GLU A 400 -6.22 -13.06 -7.32
C GLU A 400 -7.33 -13.76 -6.54
N GLY A 401 -8.59 -13.60 -6.97
CA GLY A 401 -9.74 -14.18 -6.29
C GLY A 401 -10.04 -13.49 -4.95
N HIS A 402 -9.68 -12.22 -4.82
CA HIS A 402 -9.78 -11.44 -3.58
C HIS A 402 -11.16 -10.80 -3.36
N MET A 403 -12.16 -11.09 -4.19
CA MET A 403 -13.52 -10.58 -3.99
C MET A 403 -14.56 -11.68 -4.11
N SER A 404 -15.43 -11.77 -3.11
CA SER A 404 -16.59 -12.67 -3.06
C SER A 404 -17.87 -11.85 -3.14
N LEU A 405 -18.66 -12.06 -4.19
CA LEU A 405 -19.96 -11.40 -4.35
C LEU A 405 -20.98 -12.06 -3.43
N ILE A 406 -21.60 -11.27 -2.56
CA ILE A 406 -22.69 -11.75 -1.73
C ILE A 406 -23.89 -12.00 -2.63
N SER A 407 -24.41 -13.23 -2.59
CA SER A 407 -25.67 -13.54 -3.25
C SER A 407 -26.76 -12.83 -2.48
N GLU A 408 -27.27 -11.71 -3.00
CA GLU A 408 -28.51 -11.17 -2.50
C GLU A 408 -29.58 -12.21 -2.80
N ASN A 409 -29.98 -12.95 -1.77
CA ASN A 409 -31.15 -13.81 -1.85
C ASN A 409 -32.33 -12.89 -2.19
N SER A 410 -32.64 -12.81 -3.49
CA SER A 410 -33.79 -12.26 -4.22
C SER A 410 -35.07 -11.91 -3.42
N GLY A 411 -34.95 -11.10 -2.36
CA GLY A 411 -36.00 -10.90 -1.36
C GLY A 411 -36.31 -9.45 -1.02
N GLY A 412 -35.67 -8.46 -1.64
CA GLY A 412 -35.83 -7.07 -1.23
C GLY A 412 -35.74 -6.08 -2.38
N ARG A 413 -36.89 -5.87 -3.05
CA ARG A 413 -37.29 -4.68 -3.83
C ARG A 413 -36.18 -3.75 -4.33
N ALA A 414 -36.00 -3.77 -5.66
CA ALA A 414 -35.58 -2.61 -6.43
C ALA A 414 -36.36 -1.37 -5.98
N TYR A 415 -35.68 -0.42 -5.35
CA TYR A 415 -36.16 0.94 -5.24
C TYR A 415 -35.80 1.63 -6.55
N MET A 416 -36.84 1.89 -7.36
CA MET A 416 -36.83 2.85 -8.46
C MET A 416 -36.85 4.27 -7.92
#